data_AF-Q93IE1-F1
#
_entry.id   AF-Q93IE1-F1
#
_cell.length_a   1.000
_cell.length_b   1.000
_cell.length_c   1.000
_cell.angle_alpha   90.00
_cell.angle_beta   90.00
_cell.angle_gamma   90.00
#
_symmetry.space_group_name_H-M   'P 1'
#
loop_
_entity.id
_entity.type
_entity.pdbx_description
1 polymer ?
#
loop_
_entity_poly.entity_id
_entity_poly.type
_entity_poly.pdbx_seq_one_letter_code
_entity_poly.pdbx_strand_id
1 'polypeptide(L)'
;MNLLQHLFKGVVAQILNQWRNCTMNTVALAHEIEDERFEYLESTPLDTVKECCKQEGRQISNTYTEEYKLINDILEKVIKPTSIVAYGEYEDYIHLKKFAQRRISNSLLLLRCN
;
A
#
# COMPACT_ATOMS: atom_id res chain seq x y z
N MET A 1 31.95 10.54 28.16
CA MET A 1 30.49 10.47 28.00
C MET A 1 30.17 10.61 26.52
N ASN A 2 29.56 9.61 25.86
CA ASN A 2 28.68 9.76 24.66
C ASN A 2 28.43 8.46 23.86
N LEU A 3 28.99 7.31 24.23
CA LEU A 3 28.64 6.05 23.53
C LEU A 3 27.21 5.58 23.86
N LEU A 4 26.83 5.65 25.13
CA LEU A 4 25.49 5.26 25.62
C LEU A 4 24.37 6.12 25.03
N GLN A 5 24.57 7.44 24.88
CA GLN A 5 23.56 8.33 24.30
C GLN A 5 23.29 8.05 22.81
N HIS A 6 24.29 7.59 22.05
CA HIS A 6 24.11 7.21 20.64
C HIS A 6 23.41 5.86 20.48
N LEU A 7 23.76 4.88 21.33
CA LEU A 7 23.09 3.57 21.37
C LEU A 7 21.59 3.69 21.70
N PHE A 8 21.23 4.53 22.68
CA PHE A 8 19.82 4.78 23.01
C PHE A 8 19.05 5.43 21.85
N LYS A 9 19.65 6.36 21.11
CA LYS A 9 19.01 6.97 19.94
C LYS A 9 18.77 5.97 18.82
N GLY A 10 19.74 5.08 18.55
CA GLY A 10 19.62 4.04 17.52
C GLY A 10 18.51 3.03 17.83
N VAL A 11 18.46 2.54 19.08
CA VAL A 11 17.43 1.59 19.53
C VAL A 11 16.05 2.23 19.55
N VAL A 12 15.93 3.48 20.04
CA VAL A 12 14.65 4.21 20.02
C VAL A 12 14.19 4.48 18.59
N ALA A 13 15.10 4.82 17.66
CA ALA A 13 14.75 4.98 16.24
C ALA A 13 14.33 3.66 15.60
N GLN A 14 14.98 2.54 15.92
CA GLN A 14 14.56 1.21 15.45
C GLN A 14 13.20 0.81 16.00
N ILE A 15 12.94 1.02 17.29
CA ILE A 15 11.63 0.75 17.90
C ILE A 15 10.57 1.67 17.28
N LEU A 16 10.82 2.97 17.15
CA LEU A 16 9.88 3.90 16.52
C LEU A 16 9.60 3.52 15.07
N ASN A 17 10.62 3.16 14.28
CA ASN A 17 10.45 2.69 12.91
C ASN A 17 9.72 1.36 12.85
N GLN A 18 10.01 0.42 13.75
CA GLN A 18 9.32 -0.86 13.83
C GLN A 18 7.85 -0.68 14.22
N TRP A 19 7.53 0.20 15.18
CA TRP A 19 6.15 0.54 15.53
C TRP A 19 5.43 1.31 14.42
N ARG A 20 6.12 2.19 13.69
CA ARG A 20 5.60 2.89 12.51
C ARG A 20 5.31 1.91 11.36
N ASN A 21 6.17 0.91 11.18
CA ASN A 21 5.98 -0.17 10.21
C ASN A 21 4.86 -1.15 10.64
N CYS A 22 4.72 -1.44 11.94
CA CYS A 22 3.64 -2.27 12.46
C CYS A 22 2.26 -1.59 12.43
N THR A 23 2.20 -0.25 12.30
CA THR A 23 0.95 0.51 12.24
C THR A 23 0.52 0.85 10.82
N MET A 24 1.42 0.80 9.83
CA MET A 24 1.11 1.06 8.43
C MET A 24 0.88 -0.24 7.64
N ASN A 25 -0.37 -0.70 7.63
CA ASN A 25 -0.79 -1.83 6.80
C ASN A 25 -1.14 -1.31 5.39
N THR A 26 -0.12 -1.04 4.57
CA THR A 26 -0.29 -0.56 3.20
C THR A 26 -0.53 -1.75 2.28
N VAL A 27 -1.63 -1.71 1.55
CA VAL A 27 -1.96 -2.71 0.54
C VAL A 27 -1.74 -2.13 -0.85
N ALA A 28 -1.06 -2.87 -1.71
CA ALA A 28 -0.90 -2.52 -3.11
C ALA A 28 -2.02 -3.17 -3.94
N LEU A 29 -2.62 -2.41 -4.84
CA LEU A 29 -3.59 -2.89 -5.83
C LEU A 29 -3.10 -2.53 -7.23
N ALA A 30 -2.86 -3.51 -8.08
CA ALA A 30 -2.41 -3.27 -9.44
C ALA A 30 -2.91 -4.38 -10.34
N HIS A 31 -3.70 -4.04 -11.37
CA HIS A 31 -4.18 -5.03 -12.32
C HIS A 31 -3.03 -5.59 -13.16
N GLU A 32 -3.11 -6.87 -13.51
CA GLU A 32 -2.20 -7.46 -14.49
C GLU A 32 -2.55 -6.92 -15.89
N ILE A 33 -1.53 -6.54 -16.65
CA ILE A 33 -1.68 -6.22 -18.07
C ILE A 33 -1.37 -7.50 -18.82
N GLU A 34 -2.40 -8.15 -19.33
CA GLU A 34 -2.29 -9.43 -20.06
C GLU A 34 -2.27 -9.26 -21.59
N ASP A 35 -2.38 -8.02 -22.08
CA ASP A 35 -2.37 -7.74 -23.51
C ASP A 35 -0.97 -7.47 -24.07
N GLU A 36 -0.91 -7.29 -25.39
CA GLU A 36 0.31 -7.04 -26.16
C GLU A 36 1.15 -5.85 -25.67
N ARG A 37 0.60 -4.95 -24.85
CA ARG A 37 1.35 -3.84 -24.28
C ARG A 37 2.40 -4.33 -23.27
N PHE A 38 2.17 -5.47 -22.62
CA PHE A 38 3.05 -6.02 -21.59
C PHE A 38 4.51 -6.15 -22.07
N GLU A 39 4.71 -6.58 -23.33
CA GLU A 39 6.05 -6.77 -23.91
C GLU A 39 6.85 -5.47 -24.09
N TYR A 40 6.16 -4.32 -24.05
CA TYR A 40 6.76 -3.00 -24.25
C TYR A 40 6.83 -2.18 -22.96
N LEU A 41 6.38 -2.71 -21.83
CA LEU A 41 6.41 -2.00 -20.56
C LEU A 41 7.81 -2.09 -19.94
N GLU A 42 8.35 -0.93 -19.54
CA GLU A 42 9.59 -0.86 -18.76
C GLU A 42 9.40 -1.40 -17.33
N SER A 43 8.17 -1.38 -16.82
CA SER A 43 7.82 -1.93 -15.50
C SER A 43 6.35 -2.36 -15.48
N THR A 44 6.02 -3.37 -14.67
CA THR A 44 4.63 -3.77 -14.48
C THR A 44 3.89 -2.78 -13.59
N PRO A 45 2.55 -2.66 -13.70
CA PRO A 45 1.72 -1.89 -12.78
C PRO A 45 2.05 -2.10 -11.30
N LEU A 46 2.30 -3.36 -10.91
CA LEU A 46 2.63 -3.71 -9.54
C LEU A 46 4.03 -3.22 -9.15
N ASP A 47 5.00 -3.26 -10.06
CA ASP A 47 6.35 -2.75 -9.81
C ASP A 47 6.34 -1.23 -9.64
N THR A 48 5.55 -0.51 -10.45
CA THR A 48 5.35 0.94 -10.27
C THR A 48 4.78 1.26 -8.89
N VAL A 49 3.75 0.52 -8.42
CA VAL A 49 3.18 0.72 -7.08
C VAL A 49 4.18 0.42 -5.97
N LYS A 50 5.00 -0.63 -6.13
CA LYS A 50 6.07 -0.96 -5.17
C LYS A 50 7.11 0.15 -5.09
N GLU A 51 7.53 0.69 -6.23
CA GLU A 51 8.51 1.78 -6.28
C GLU A 51 7.96 3.05 -5.63
N CYS A 52 6.75 3.44 -5.98
CA CYS A 52 5.99 4.51 -5.32
C CYS A 52 5.98 4.37 -3.79
N CYS A 53 5.56 3.19 -3.30
CA CYS A 53 5.50 2.92 -1.87
C CYS A 53 6.87 3.05 -1.22
N LYS A 54 7.92 2.54 -1.87
CA LYS A 54 9.31 2.64 -1.40
C LYS A 54 9.78 4.09 -1.34
N GLN A 55 9.49 4.90 -2.36
CA GLN A 55 9.84 6.33 -2.39
C GLN A 55 9.17 7.11 -1.27
N GLU A 56 7.93 6.76 -0.91
CA GLU A 56 7.21 7.36 0.23
C GLU A 56 7.54 6.72 1.60
N GLY A 57 8.44 5.74 1.65
CA GLY A 57 8.79 5.03 2.88
C GLY A 57 7.66 4.16 3.44
N ARG A 58 6.72 3.73 2.60
CA ARG A 58 5.64 2.81 2.94
C ARG A 58 6.09 1.37 2.76
N GLN A 59 5.76 0.54 3.74
CA GLN A 59 5.92 -0.90 3.64
C GLN A 59 4.61 -1.54 3.15
N ILE A 60 4.68 -2.26 2.02
CA ILE A 60 3.56 -3.04 1.51
C ILE A 60 3.47 -4.35 2.32
N SER A 61 2.29 -4.66 2.83
CA SER A 61 2.00 -5.89 3.54
C SER A 61 1.42 -6.97 2.62
N ASN A 62 0.46 -6.60 1.79
CA ASN A 62 -0.21 -7.47 0.83
C ASN A 62 -0.34 -6.80 -0.55
N THR A 63 -0.40 -7.62 -1.58
CA THR A 63 -0.62 -7.21 -2.98
C THR A 63 -1.88 -7.87 -3.52
N TYR A 64 -2.68 -7.11 -4.25
CA TYR A 64 -3.88 -7.59 -4.93
C TYR A 64 -3.82 -7.20 -6.40
N THR A 65 -4.31 -8.09 -7.26
CA THR A 65 -4.50 -7.84 -8.70
C THR A 65 -5.97 -7.69 -9.06
N GLU A 66 -6.87 -8.07 -8.14
CA GLU A 66 -8.31 -8.03 -8.31
C GLU A 66 -8.95 -7.14 -7.24
N GLU A 67 -9.71 -6.13 -7.70
CA GLU A 67 -10.40 -5.18 -6.84
C GLU A 67 -11.43 -5.86 -5.92
N TYR A 68 -12.23 -6.78 -6.46
CA TYR A 68 -13.29 -7.47 -5.69
C TYR A 68 -12.73 -8.32 -4.57
N LYS A 69 -11.61 -9.03 -4.83
CA LYS A 69 -10.94 -9.84 -3.82
C LYS A 69 -10.44 -8.97 -2.67
N LEU A 70 -9.82 -7.84 -2.98
CA LEU A 70 -9.40 -6.87 -1.97
C LEU A 70 -10.58 -6.39 -1.12
N ILE A 71 -11.67 -5.97 -1.76
CA ILE A 71 -12.86 -5.48 -1.05
C ILE A 71 -13.44 -6.58 -0.16
N ASN A 72 -13.57 -7.81 -0.67
CA ASN A 72 -14.10 -8.93 0.09
C ASN A 72 -13.23 -9.27 1.31
N ASP A 73 -11.91 -9.32 1.16
CA ASP A 73 -11.00 -9.59 2.27
C ASP A 73 -11.08 -8.49 3.36
N ILE A 74 -11.34 -7.24 2.97
CA ILE A 74 -11.60 -6.15 3.94
C ILE A 74 -12.98 -6.31 4.60
N LEU A 75 -14.01 -6.70 3.85
CA LEU A 75 -15.37 -6.91 4.37
C LEU A 75 -15.42 -8.07 5.36
N GLU A 76 -14.75 -9.18 5.04
CA GLU A 76 -14.64 -10.40 5.85
C GLU A 76 -13.64 -10.27 6.99
N LYS A 77 -12.96 -9.12 7.11
CA LYS A 77 -11.95 -8.82 8.15
C LYS A 77 -10.73 -9.76 8.09
N VAL A 78 -10.47 -10.36 6.94
CA VAL A 78 -9.23 -11.11 6.66
C VAL A 78 -8.04 -10.16 6.72
N ILE A 79 -8.21 -8.95 6.17
CA ILE A 79 -7.25 -7.86 6.26
C ILE A 79 -7.88 -6.59 6.85
N LYS A 80 -7.03 -5.71 7.39
CA LYS A 80 -7.43 -4.38 7.85
C LYS A 80 -6.42 -3.33 7.39
N PRO A 81 -6.45 -2.91 6.11
CA PRO A 81 -5.51 -1.93 5.59
C PRO A 81 -5.71 -0.56 6.24
N THR A 82 -4.62 0.17 6.39
CA THR A 82 -4.63 1.60 6.73
C THR A 82 -4.44 2.48 5.50
N SER A 83 -3.85 1.93 4.44
CA SER A 83 -3.81 2.59 3.14
C SER A 83 -3.86 1.56 2.03
N ILE A 84 -4.45 1.96 0.92
CA ILE A 84 -4.45 1.21 -0.34
C ILE A 84 -3.80 2.12 -1.38
N VAL A 85 -2.75 1.63 -2.02
CA VAL A 85 -2.06 2.32 -3.13
C VAL A 85 -2.40 1.56 -4.40
N ALA A 86 -3.03 2.24 -5.36
CA ALA A 86 -3.49 1.66 -6.60
C ALA A 86 -2.72 2.19 -7.82
N TYR A 87 -2.45 1.32 -8.80
CA TYR A 87 -1.86 1.71 -10.09
C TYR A 87 -2.94 2.18 -11.06
N GLY A 88 -2.83 3.40 -11.58
CA GLY A 88 -3.78 3.92 -12.59
C GLY A 88 -4.88 4.82 -12.02
N GLU A 89 -5.87 5.11 -12.85
CA GLU A 89 -6.90 6.11 -12.55
C GLU A 89 -8.03 5.52 -11.69
N TYR A 90 -8.76 6.39 -10.98
CA TYR A 90 -9.89 5.94 -10.14
C TYR A 90 -11.05 5.34 -10.95
N GLU A 91 -11.06 5.58 -12.25
CA GLU A 91 -12.02 5.01 -13.19
C GLU A 91 -11.78 3.51 -13.37
N ASP A 92 -10.54 3.06 -13.18
CA ASP A 92 -10.14 1.65 -13.19
C ASP A 92 -10.61 0.91 -11.92
N TYR A 93 -10.93 1.65 -10.84
CA TYR A 93 -11.29 1.10 -9.52
C TYR A 93 -12.60 1.67 -8.97
N ILE A 94 -13.67 1.56 -9.75
CA ILE A 94 -14.96 2.17 -9.42
C ILE A 94 -15.60 1.54 -8.16
N HIS A 95 -15.37 0.25 -7.91
CA HIS A 95 -15.99 -0.45 -6.78
C HIS A 95 -15.29 -0.11 -5.47
N LEU A 96 -13.97 0.03 -5.50
CA LEU A 96 -13.12 0.43 -4.40
C LEU A 96 -13.37 1.88 -4.04
N LYS A 97 -13.53 2.76 -5.04
CA LYS A 97 -13.94 4.15 -4.81
C LYS A 97 -15.28 4.21 -4.09
N LYS A 98 -16.30 3.49 -4.59
CA LYS A 98 -17.62 3.42 -3.94
C LYS A 98 -17.54 2.81 -2.53
N PHE A 99 -16.71 1.79 -2.36
CA PHE A 99 -16.47 1.15 -1.07
C PHE A 99 -15.86 2.13 -0.06
N ALA A 100 -14.77 2.82 -0.43
CA ALA A 100 -14.09 3.80 0.41
C ALA A 100 -15.00 4.99 0.77
N GLN A 101 -15.82 5.46 -0.18
CA GLN A 101 -16.80 6.53 0.06
C GLN A 101 -17.90 6.12 1.05
N ARG A 102 -18.36 4.86 1.00
CA ARG A 102 -19.39 4.34 1.92
C ARG A 102 -18.84 4.04 3.30
N ARG A 103 -17.60 3.58 3.37
CA ARG A 103 -16.86 3.34 4.62
C ARG A 103 -15.81 4.42 4.82
N ILE A 104 -16.25 5.62 5.18
CA ILE A 104 -15.36 6.58 5.83
C ILE A 104 -15.10 6.08 7.26
N SER A 105 -14.32 5.01 7.37
CA SER A 105 -13.42 4.90 8.51
C SER A 105 -12.33 5.90 8.20
N ASN A 106 -12.13 6.92 9.03
CA ASN A 106 -11.13 8.00 8.89
C ASN A 106 -9.67 7.51 8.74
N SER A 107 -9.46 6.21 8.60
CA SER A 107 -8.21 5.49 8.63
C SER A 107 -7.83 4.82 7.32
N LEU A 108 -8.66 4.82 6.27
CA LEU A 108 -8.34 4.21 4.98
C LEU A 108 -7.99 5.27 3.94
N LEU A 109 -6.71 5.41 3.63
CA LEU A 109 -6.22 6.31 2.59
C LEU A 109 -6.15 5.59 1.24
N LEU A 110 -6.76 6.15 0.20
CA LEU A 110 -6.63 5.67 -1.17
C LEU A 110 -5.66 6.58 -1.94
N LEU A 111 -4.50 6.03 -2.30
CA LEU A 111 -3.41 6.74 -2.98
C LEU A 111 -3.24 6.20 -4.39
N ARG A 112 -2.79 7.07 -5.30
CA ARG A 112 -2.54 6.71 -6.70
C ARG A 112 -1.05 6.64 -6.96
N CYS A 113 -0.69 5.77 -7.90
CA CYS A 113 0.61 5.74 -8.52
C CYS A 113 0.46 5.59 -10.03
N ASN A 114 1.14 6.50 -10.74
CA ASN A 114 1.22 6.55 -12.19
C ASN A 114 2.70 6.54 -12.57
#